data_AF-A0A2D4K0B5-F1
#
_entry.id   AF-A0A2D4K0B5-F1
#
_cell.length_a   1.000
_cell.length_b   1.000
_cell.length_c   1.000
_cell.angle_alpha   90.00
_cell.angle_beta   90.00
_cell.angle_gamma   90.00
#
_symmetry.space_group_name_H-M   'P 1'
#
loop_
_entity.id
_entity.type
_entity.pdbx_description
1 polymer ?
#
loop_
_entity_poly.entity_id
_entity_poly.type
_entity_poly.pdbx_seq_one_letter_code
_entity_poly.pdbx_strand_id
1 'polypeptide(L)'
;SGFVRARGGGDIRDVNTNSENWAVVKGALVAGMYPNIIHVDRENVVLTGPKEKKVRFHPTSVLSQPQYKKIPPANGQVAAIQALPTDWLIYDEMTRAHRIANIRCCSVVTPVTVALFCGSARLPSNALQEPSSFRVDGVPNDSSDSEMEDRTTANLTALKLD
;
A
#
# COMPACT_ATOMS: atom_id res chain seq x y z
N SER A 1 20.72 -23.36 2.28
CA SER A 1 19.79 -22.72 3.23
C SER A 1 18.94 -21.74 2.44
N GLY A 2 17.61 -21.81 2.54
CA GLY A 2 16.68 -20.95 1.80
C GLY A 2 15.66 -20.31 2.75
N PHE A 3 14.80 -19.45 2.22
CA PHE A 3 13.78 -18.73 2.98
C PHE A 3 12.74 -19.65 3.66
N VAL A 4 12.53 -20.86 3.14
CA VAL A 4 11.67 -21.89 3.74
C VAL A 4 12.50 -23.15 3.99
N ARG A 5 12.37 -23.75 5.17
CA ARG A 5 13.08 -24.97 5.56
C ARG A 5 12.24 -26.21 5.28
N ALA A 6 12.89 -27.34 5.02
CA ALA A 6 12.18 -28.61 4.76
C ALA A 6 11.56 -29.21 6.03
N ARG A 7 12.16 -28.98 7.20
CA ARG A 7 11.72 -29.49 8.51
C ARG A 7 12.19 -28.55 9.63
N GLY A 8 11.48 -28.59 10.77
CA GLY A 8 11.80 -27.80 11.96
C GLY A 8 11.24 -26.37 11.87
N GLY A 9 11.65 -25.51 12.80
CA GLY A 9 11.18 -24.11 12.84
C GLY A 9 11.45 -23.38 11.51
N GLY A 10 10.41 -22.76 10.95
CA GLY A 10 10.44 -22.13 9.63
C GLY A 10 10.17 -23.10 8.47
N ASP A 11 9.53 -24.24 8.75
CA ASP A 11 9.02 -25.12 7.70
C ASP A 11 7.72 -24.58 7.06
N ILE A 12 7.20 -25.31 6.05
CA ILE A 12 6.03 -24.88 5.28
C ILE A 12 4.79 -24.62 6.16
N ARG A 13 4.66 -25.28 7.31
CA ARG A 13 3.52 -25.08 8.21
C ARG A 13 3.64 -23.74 8.91
N ASP A 14 4.84 -23.45 9.43
CA ASP A 14 5.11 -22.22 10.18
C ASP A 14 4.94 -20.98 9.28
N VAL A 15 5.46 -21.02 8.05
CA VAL A 15 5.38 -19.87 7.12
C VAL A 15 3.97 -19.63 6.58
N ASN A 16 3.06 -20.62 6.66
CA ASN A 16 1.67 -20.48 6.25
C ASN A 16 0.73 -19.98 7.37
N THR A 17 1.25 -19.69 8.56
CA THR A 17 0.42 -19.23 9.71
C THR A 17 -0.42 -17.99 9.38
N ASN A 18 0.02 -17.13 8.45
CA ASN A 18 -0.68 -15.91 8.05
C ASN A 18 -1.42 -16.01 6.70
N SER A 19 -1.53 -17.20 6.10
CA SER A 19 -2.10 -17.36 4.76
C SER A 19 -3.62 -17.08 4.70
N GLU A 20 -4.31 -17.11 5.84
CA GLU A 20 -5.73 -16.71 5.95
C GLU A 20 -5.90 -15.21 6.29
N ASN A 21 -4.81 -14.51 6.62
CA ASN A 21 -4.87 -13.08 6.92
C ASN A 21 -4.82 -12.27 5.61
N TRP A 22 -5.99 -11.84 5.14
CA TRP A 22 -6.12 -11.07 3.90
C TRP A 22 -5.33 -9.76 3.86
N ALA A 23 -5.05 -9.12 5.00
CA ALA A 23 -4.22 -7.92 5.01
C ALA A 23 -2.77 -8.26 4.64
N VAL A 24 -2.23 -9.36 5.18
CA VAL A 24 -0.89 -9.86 4.87
C VAL A 24 -0.82 -10.34 3.43
N VAL A 25 -1.82 -11.11 2.97
CA VAL A 25 -1.89 -11.58 1.58
C VAL A 25 -1.92 -10.41 0.59
N LYS A 26 -2.76 -9.39 0.84
CA LYS A 26 -2.81 -8.18 0.01
C LYS A 26 -1.49 -7.43 0.04
N GLY A 27 -0.84 -7.30 1.21
CA GLY A 27 0.49 -6.70 1.33
C GLY A 27 1.54 -7.40 0.46
N ALA A 28 1.60 -8.73 0.53
CA ALA A 28 2.51 -9.54 -0.29
C ALA A 28 2.22 -9.39 -1.80
N LEU A 29 0.94 -9.40 -2.19
CA LEU A 29 0.55 -9.17 -3.58
C LEU A 29 0.93 -7.77 -4.08
N VAL A 30 0.70 -6.72 -3.28
CA VAL A 30 1.10 -5.34 -3.64
C VAL A 30 2.61 -5.25 -3.82
N ALA A 31 3.39 -5.81 -2.89
CA ALA A 31 4.84 -5.81 -2.96
C ALA A 31 5.37 -6.52 -4.21
N GLY A 32 4.74 -7.63 -4.62
CA GLY A 32 5.12 -8.36 -5.82
C GLY A 32 4.67 -7.71 -7.14
N MET A 33 3.56 -6.97 -7.13
CA MET A 33 2.97 -6.39 -8.34
C MET A 33 3.35 -4.93 -8.58
N TYR A 34 3.89 -4.21 -7.59
CA TYR A 34 4.35 -2.84 -7.78
C TYR A 34 5.40 -2.77 -8.93
N PRO A 35 5.29 -1.82 -9.90
CA PRO A 35 4.48 -0.61 -9.89
C PRO A 35 3.12 -0.69 -10.60
N ASN A 36 2.57 -1.89 -10.83
CA ASN A 36 1.28 -2.11 -11.50
C ASN A 36 0.11 -1.76 -10.57
N ILE A 37 -0.08 -0.47 -10.32
CA ILE A 37 -1.11 0.09 -9.46
C ILE A 37 -2.07 0.98 -10.25
N ILE A 38 -3.32 0.99 -9.82
CA ILE A 38 -4.38 1.82 -10.37
C ILE A 38 -5.08 2.52 -9.21
N HIS A 39 -5.31 3.81 -9.39
CA HIS A 39 -6.15 4.62 -8.55
C HIS A 39 -7.56 4.72 -9.15
N VAL A 40 -8.58 4.70 -8.30
CA VAL A 40 -9.96 4.91 -8.68
C VAL A 40 -10.30 6.38 -8.51
N ASP A 41 -10.45 7.08 -9.62
CA ASP A 41 -11.02 8.43 -9.61
C ASP A 41 -12.55 8.31 -9.50
N ARG A 42 -13.06 8.57 -8.29
CA ARG A 42 -14.50 8.49 -7.98
C ARG A 42 -15.30 9.65 -8.59
N GLU A 43 -14.68 10.82 -8.76
CA GLU A 43 -15.34 12.00 -9.31
C GLU A 43 -15.64 11.80 -10.80
N ASN A 44 -14.64 11.33 -11.54
CA ASN A 44 -14.77 11.09 -12.98
C ASN A 44 -15.24 9.65 -13.30
N VAL A 45 -15.34 8.79 -12.29
CA VAL A 45 -15.67 7.36 -12.38
C VAL A 45 -14.79 6.64 -13.41
N VAL A 46 -13.48 6.83 -13.28
CA VAL A 46 -12.46 6.23 -14.15
C VAL A 46 -11.34 5.59 -13.34
N LEU A 47 -10.66 4.63 -13.97
CA LEU A 47 -9.44 4.05 -13.44
C LEU A 47 -8.23 4.75 -14.06
N THR A 48 -7.31 5.19 -13.22
CA THR A 48 -6.09 5.90 -13.63
C THR A 48 -4.86 5.15 -13.16
N GLY A 49 -3.88 5.01 -14.03
CA GLY A 49 -2.56 4.46 -13.71
C GLY A 49 -1.49 5.55 -13.80
N PRO A 50 -0.25 5.24 -13.37
CA PRO A 50 0.87 6.18 -13.45
C PRO A 50 1.14 6.70 -14.87
N LYS A 51 0.88 5.88 -15.89
CA LYS A 51 1.09 6.22 -17.31
C LYS A 51 -0.22 6.39 -18.07
N GLU A 52 -1.29 5.72 -17.64
CA GLU A 52 -2.58 5.67 -18.33
C GLU A 52 -3.65 6.53 -17.65
N LYS A 53 -4.11 7.58 -18.33
CA LYS A 53 -5.20 8.44 -17.81
C LYS A 53 -6.59 7.79 -17.79
N LYS A 54 -6.78 6.67 -18.50
CA LYS A 54 -8.06 5.96 -18.57
C LYS A 54 -7.85 4.49 -18.86
N VAL A 55 -8.19 3.66 -17.87
CA VAL A 55 -8.09 2.20 -17.92
C VAL A 55 -9.48 1.61 -17.71
N ARG A 56 -9.71 0.40 -18.23
CA ARG A 56 -10.94 -0.36 -18.04
C ARG A 56 -10.63 -1.76 -17.50
N PHE A 57 -11.57 -2.35 -16.78
CA PHE A 57 -11.47 -3.77 -16.47
C PHE A 57 -11.67 -4.58 -17.74
N HIS A 58 -10.79 -5.53 -18.00
CA HIS A 58 -11.02 -6.51 -19.06
C HIS A 58 -12.29 -7.34 -18.74
N PRO A 59 -13.12 -7.72 -19.73
CA PRO A 59 -14.38 -8.45 -19.49
C PRO A 59 -14.24 -9.81 -18.78
N THR A 60 -13.05 -10.40 -18.81
CA THR A 60 -12.74 -11.66 -18.10
C THR A 60 -12.25 -11.45 -16.67
N SER A 61 -12.00 -10.21 -16.25
CA SER A 61 -11.63 -9.91 -14.87
C SER A 61 -12.88 -10.03 -13.98
N VAL A 62 -12.74 -10.64 -12.80
CA VAL A 62 -13.83 -10.78 -11.82
C VAL A 62 -14.43 -9.43 -11.45
N LEU A 63 -13.59 -8.38 -11.38
CA LEU A 63 -14.05 -7.02 -11.06
C LEU A 63 -14.89 -6.37 -12.17
N SER A 64 -14.88 -6.89 -13.40
CA SER A 64 -15.73 -6.37 -14.48
C SER A 64 -17.20 -6.78 -14.36
N GLN A 65 -17.52 -7.71 -13.45
CA GLN A 65 -18.85 -8.32 -13.32
C GLN A 65 -19.41 -8.12 -11.90
N PRO A 66 -19.82 -6.90 -11.51
CA PRO A 66 -20.19 -6.59 -10.14
C PRO A 66 -21.38 -7.40 -9.57
N GLN A 67 -22.17 -8.10 -10.42
CA GLN A 67 -23.39 -8.80 -9.98
C GLN A 67 -23.65 -10.16 -10.65
N TYR A 68 -22.68 -10.76 -11.38
CA TYR A 68 -22.88 -12.01 -12.15
C TYR A 68 -24.22 -12.08 -12.91
N LYS A 69 -24.69 -10.93 -13.43
CA LYS A 69 -25.92 -10.87 -14.22
C LYS A 69 -25.59 -11.39 -15.61
N LYS A 70 -26.40 -12.34 -16.13
CA LYS A 70 -26.24 -12.94 -17.46
C LYS A 70 -26.20 -11.91 -18.61
N ILE A 71 -26.67 -10.68 -18.36
CA ILE A 71 -26.64 -9.57 -19.30
C ILE A 71 -25.73 -8.48 -18.69
N PRO A 72 -24.57 -8.20 -19.28
CA PRO A 72 -23.75 -7.06 -18.89
C PRO A 72 -24.58 -5.79 -19.08
N PRO A 73 -24.76 -4.96 -18.04
CA PRO A 73 -25.47 -3.70 -18.21
C PRO A 73 -24.70 -2.80 -19.19
N ALA A 74 -25.41 -1.95 -19.94
CA ALA A 74 -24.81 -1.06 -20.95
C ALA A 74 -23.65 -0.21 -20.40
N ASN A 75 -23.63 0.06 -19.09
CA ASN A 75 -22.58 0.78 -18.36
C ASN A 75 -21.82 -0.10 -17.35
N GLY A 76 -21.58 -1.38 -17.65
CA GLY A 76 -20.95 -2.34 -16.71
C GLY A 76 -19.63 -1.89 -16.09
N GLN A 77 -18.82 -1.12 -16.81
CA GLN A 77 -17.57 -0.54 -16.28
C GLN A 77 -17.80 0.48 -15.17
N VAL A 78 -18.78 1.38 -15.33
CA VAL A 78 -19.11 2.42 -14.34
C VAL A 78 -19.63 1.76 -13.06
N ALA A 79 -20.55 0.81 -13.19
CA ALA A 79 -21.09 0.05 -12.07
C ALA A 79 -19.99 -0.75 -11.33
N ALA A 80 -19.06 -1.35 -12.09
CA ALA A 80 -17.91 -2.06 -11.52
C ALA A 80 -17.02 -1.14 -10.68
N ILE A 81 -16.68 0.04 -11.19
CA ILE A 81 -15.85 1.03 -10.49
C ILE A 81 -16.56 1.52 -9.23
N GLN A 82 -17.84 1.86 -9.32
CA GLN A 82 -18.62 2.34 -8.18
C GLN A 82 -18.77 1.28 -7.07
N ALA A 83 -18.85 0.01 -7.43
CA ALA A 83 -18.98 -1.09 -6.48
C ALA A 83 -17.66 -1.43 -5.73
N LEU A 84 -16.52 -0.84 -6.11
CA LEU A 84 -15.25 -1.12 -5.45
C LEU A 84 -15.28 -0.64 -4.00
N PRO A 85 -14.82 -1.45 -3.04
CA PRO A 85 -14.81 -1.09 -1.62
C PRO A 85 -13.65 -0.15 -1.24
N THR A 86 -12.65 0.03 -2.11
CA THR A 86 -11.53 0.94 -1.91
C THR A 86 -11.14 1.59 -3.23
N ASP A 87 -10.31 2.62 -3.15
CA ASP A 87 -9.88 3.42 -4.31
C ASP A 87 -8.56 2.96 -4.92
N TRP A 88 -8.06 1.80 -4.49
CA TRP A 88 -6.76 1.28 -4.91
C TRP A 88 -6.87 -0.18 -5.35
N LEU A 89 -6.26 -0.47 -6.49
CA LEU A 89 -6.17 -1.83 -7.00
C LEU A 89 -4.83 -2.06 -7.69
N ILE A 90 -4.39 -3.31 -7.68
CA ILE A 90 -3.23 -3.79 -8.43
C ILE A 90 -3.71 -4.66 -9.59
N TYR A 91 -2.87 -4.81 -10.61
CA TYR A 91 -3.14 -5.68 -11.75
C TYR A 91 -1.89 -6.45 -12.16
N ASP A 92 -2.10 -7.59 -12.79
CA ASP A 92 -1.01 -8.43 -13.32
C ASP A 92 -0.70 -8.01 -14.76
N GLU A 93 -1.71 -8.06 -15.63
CA GLU A 93 -1.57 -7.76 -17.06
C GLU A 93 -2.33 -6.50 -17.46
N MET A 94 -1.72 -5.72 -18.36
CA MET A 94 -2.41 -4.69 -19.12
C MET A 94 -2.32 -5.01 -20.62
N THR A 95 -3.48 -5.04 -21.29
CA THR A 95 -3.57 -5.18 -22.74
C THR A 95 -4.12 -3.91 -23.36
N ARG A 96 -3.55 -3.50 -24.49
CA ARG A 96 -3.99 -2.31 -25.21
C ARG A 96 -4.69 -2.72 -26.50
N ALA A 97 -5.96 -2.33 -26.62
CA ALA A 97 -6.72 -2.46 -27.86
C ALA A 97 -7.01 -1.04 -28.38
N HIS A 98 -6.33 -0.65 -29.45
CA HIS A 98 -6.33 0.72 -29.97
C HIS A 98 -6.03 1.77 -28.87
N ARG A 99 -7.00 2.63 -28.54
CA ARG A 99 -6.84 3.74 -27.59
C ARG A 99 -7.20 3.34 -26.15
N ILE A 100 -7.64 2.10 -25.93
CA ILE A 100 -8.15 1.64 -24.63
C ILE A 100 -7.16 0.66 -24.00
N ALA A 101 -6.76 0.95 -22.78
CA ALA A 101 -6.02 0.03 -21.93
C ALA A 101 -7.00 -0.78 -21.07
N ASN A 102 -6.86 -2.11 -21.09
CA ASN A 102 -7.64 -3.04 -20.30
C ASN A 102 -6.73 -3.79 -19.33
N ILE A 103 -7.10 -3.86 -18.06
CA ILE A 103 -6.36 -4.60 -17.03
C ILE A 103 -7.04 -5.93 -16.68
N ARG A 104 -6.22 -6.94 -16.36
CA ARG A 104 -6.64 -8.29 -15.96
C ARG A 104 -6.05 -8.67 -14.60
N CYS A 105 -6.63 -9.72 -14.00
CA CYS A 105 -6.23 -10.28 -12.70
C CYS A 105 -6.12 -9.19 -11.62
N CYS A 106 -7.16 -8.37 -11.51
CA CYS A 106 -7.16 -7.22 -10.63
C CYS A 106 -7.48 -7.63 -9.19
N SER A 107 -6.73 -7.09 -8.23
CA SER A 107 -7.01 -7.26 -6.80
C SER A 107 -7.19 -5.91 -6.12
N VAL A 108 -8.24 -5.78 -5.32
CA VAL A 108 -8.56 -4.55 -4.58
C VAL A 108 -7.75 -4.52 -3.27
N VAL A 109 -7.05 -3.42 -3.05
CA VAL A 109 -6.09 -3.25 -1.96
C VAL A 109 -6.41 -2.02 -1.14
N THR A 110 -5.86 -1.93 0.07
CA THR A 110 -6.14 -0.81 0.98
C THR A 110 -5.13 0.32 0.77
N PRO A 111 -5.49 1.57 1.10
CA PRO A 111 -4.52 2.67 1.14
C PRO A 111 -3.29 2.35 2.01
N VAL A 112 -3.49 1.66 3.14
CA VAL A 112 -2.40 1.26 4.06
C VAL A 112 -1.40 0.33 3.37
N THR A 113 -1.88 -0.69 2.66
CA THR A 113 -1.00 -1.59 1.90
C THR A 113 -0.25 -0.86 0.78
N VAL A 114 -0.88 0.13 0.15
CA VAL A 114 -0.22 0.96 -0.87
C VAL A 114 0.86 1.82 -0.24
N ALA A 115 0.57 2.49 0.87
CA ALA A 115 1.53 3.34 1.57
C ALA A 115 2.77 2.57 2.08
N LEU A 116 2.59 1.33 2.51
CA LEU A 116 3.69 0.50 3.03
C LEU A 116 4.57 -0.11 1.94
N PHE A 117 3.97 -0.56 0.83
CA PHE A 117 4.66 -1.39 -0.17
C PHE A 117 4.88 -0.72 -1.53
N CYS A 118 4.23 0.41 -1.81
CA CYS A 118 4.43 1.16 -3.05
C CYS A 118 5.48 2.28 -2.87
N GLY A 119 5.69 3.06 -3.93
CA GLY A 119 6.81 3.97 -4.15
C GLY A 119 7.22 4.90 -3.01
N SER A 120 8.39 5.51 -3.21
CA SER A 120 9.18 6.17 -2.17
C SER A 120 8.34 7.01 -1.20
N ALA A 121 8.34 6.60 0.07
CA ALA A 121 7.91 7.41 1.21
C ALA A 121 8.88 8.58 1.43
N ARG A 122 9.14 9.38 0.38
CA ARG A 122 9.83 10.66 0.53
C ARG A 122 8.88 11.55 1.30
N LEU A 123 8.97 11.43 2.61
CA LEU A 123 8.58 12.49 3.49
C LEU A 123 9.23 13.78 2.95
N PRO A 124 8.48 14.87 2.80
CA PRO A 124 9.11 16.16 2.51
C PRO A 124 10.16 16.42 3.59
N SER A 125 11.27 17.07 3.25
CA SER A 125 12.45 17.16 4.14
C SER A 125 12.17 17.78 5.52
N ASN A 126 10.99 18.37 5.70
CA ASN A 126 10.48 18.97 6.94
C ASN A 126 9.55 18.06 7.77
N ALA A 127 9.23 16.83 7.34
CA ALA A 127 8.31 15.96 8.08
C ALA A 127 8.95 15.24 9.28
N LEU A 128 10.28 15.18 9.33
CA LEU A 128 11.03 14.75 10.50
C LEU A 128 11.39 16.00 11.30
N GLN A 129 10.62 16.28 12.36
CA GLN A 129 11.05 17.25 13.35
C GLN A 129 12.09 16.57 14.22
N GLU A 130 13.35 17.02 14.16
CA GLU A 130 14.33 16.64 15.18
C GLU A 130 13.74 17.00 16.55
N PRO A 131 13.86 16.12 17.56
CA PRO A 131 13.41 16.45 18.90
C PRO A 131 14.05 17.78 19.26
N SER A 132 13.23 18.79 19.59
CA SER A 132 13.75 20.03 20.11
C SER A 132 14.52 19.66 21.36
N SER A 133 15.85 19.62 21.27
CA SER A 133 16.70 19.59 22.45
C SER A 133 16.19 20.74 23.30
N PHE A 134 15.64 20.43 24.47
CA PHE A 134 15.21 21.42 25.43
C PHE A 134 16.46 22.21 25.81
N ARG A 135 16.77 23.27 25.04
CA ARG A 135 17.72 24.28 25.47
C ARG A 135 16.95 25.11 26.49
N VAL A 136 17.06 24.70 27.74
CA VAL A 136 16.73 25.56 28.86
C VAL A 136 17.69 26.74 28.77
N ASP A 137 17.18 27.87 28.29
CA ASP A 137 17.89 29.14 28.37
C ASP A 137 18.14 29.47 29.85
N GLY A 138 19.41 29.45 30.24
CA GLY A 138 19.88 30.03 31.50
C GLY A 138 20.35 29.06 32.56
N VAL A 139 21.50 28.41 32.36
CA VAL A 139 22.40 28.02 33.47
C VAL A 139 23.85 28.17 32.99
N PRO A 140 24.71 28.96 33.67
CA PRO A 140 26.10 29.10 33.29
C PRO A 140 26.86 27.80 33.58
N ASN A 141 27.77 27.47 32.67
CA ASN A 141 28.67 26.34 32.69
C ASN A 141 29.48 26.28 33.99
N ASP A 142 29.13 25.36 34.90
CA ASP A 142 30.06 24.90 35.92
C ASP A 142 29.91 23.38 36.16
N SER A 143 31.08 22.77 36.33
CA SER A 143 31.40 21.35 36.30
C SER A 143 30.73 20.49 37.40
N SER A 144 30.19 19.33 37.02
CA SER A 144 30.01 18.19 37.94
C SER A 144 29.80 16.87 37.21
N ASP A 145 30.69 15.93 37.51
CA ASP A 145 30.73 14.54 37.05
C ASP A 145 29.87 13.70 38.00
N SER A 146 28.69 13.26 37.54
CA SER A 146 27.89 12.27 38.27
C SER A 146 27.24 11.30 37.28
N GLU A 147 27.86 10.14 37.15
CA GLU A 147 27.32 8.92 36.55
C GLU A 147 25.96 8.58 37.17
N MET A 148 24.86 8.72 36.41
CA MET A 148 23.58 8.11 36.78
C MET A 148 22.93 7.47 35.56
N GLU A 149 22.56 6.21 35.79
CA GLU A 149 22.09 5.16 34.89
C GLU A 149 21.24 5.57 33.68
N ASP A 150 21.54 4.89 32.57
CA ASP A 150 20.96 4.95 31.23
C ASP A 150 19.43 4.70 31.25
N ARG A 151 18.68 5.73 31.65
CA ARG A 151 17.26 5.83 31.33
C ARG A 151 17.17 6.06 29.84
N THR A 152 16.85 4.98 29.13
CA THR A 152 16.49 4.94 27.71
C THR A 152 15.48 6.04 27.40
N THR A 153 15.98 7.24 27.09
CA THR A 153 15.23 8.28 26.40
C THR A 153 15.05 7.77 25.00
N ALA A 154 13.95 7.03 24.79
CA ALA A 154 13.47 6.76 23.45
C ALA A 154 13.31 8.13 22.78
N ASN A 155 14.23 8.45 21.87
CA ASN A 155 14.12 9.59 20.97
C ASN A 155 12.91 9.31 20.07
N LEU A 156 11.72 9.61 20.57
CA LEU A 156 10.47 9.46 19.85
C LEU A 156 10.37 10.62 18.87
N THR A 157 10.65 10.36 17.61
CA THR A 157 10.37 11.29 16.51
C THR A 157 8.87 11.32 16.27
N ALA A 158 8.28 12.51 16.32
CA ALA A 158 6.87 12.71 16.02
C ALA A 158 6.69 12.90 14.51
N LEU A 159 5.88 12.04 13.88
CA LEU A 159 5.46 12.18 12.49
C LEU A 159 4.19 13.00 12.42
N LYS A 160 4.24 14.16 11.75
CA LYS A 160 3.05 14.97 11.49
C LYS A 160 2.39 14.52 10.18
N LEU A 161 1.16 14.02 10.27
CA LEU A 161 0.26 13.84 9.13
C LEU A 161 -0.64 15.08 9.10
N ASP A 162 -0.45 15.96 8.11
CA ASP A 162 -1.38 17.07 7.82
C ASP A 162 -2.57 16.57 6.99
#